data_AF-A0A5E4QQ49-F1
#
_entry.id   AF-A0A5E4QQ49-F1
#
_cell.length_a   1.000
_cell.length_b   1.000
_cell.length_c   1.000
_cell.angle_alpha   90.00
_cell.angle_beta   90.00
_cell.angle_gamma   90.00
#
_symmetry.space_group_name_H-M   'P 1'
#
loop_
_entity.id
_entity.type
_entity.pdbx_description
1 polymer ?
#
loop_
_entity_poly.entity_id
_entity_poly.type
_entity_poly.pdbx_seq_one_letter_code
_entity_poly.pdbx_strand_id
1 'polypeptide(L)'
;MQTYKKPSLKPSQKAKWNGHIDKVLDIEENICCPKLGLKGKIDATLQVTIHEKGGKSSEVVALELKSGRASGSAEHRGQLILYGMMMSLQRNEDPSMASQRGLLLYLKDQIDLREVKCGYPERRDLVMLRNELVQHLAAGPRDTNSEELVDIEDSSKLIQQTLPEPVHHEGACSKCPYLTICSIHLWHTNDVTVSQSHPLAKLRELALGHVTSQHIDYFLHWTSLIKLEERRNMSASKRGTCAANLKIKSVVPLGDRYSHIFERPSVDLCEYSLKSPQAGEFSIVSLDERPWIAAGVISSADHKEIHILLESTRYHIDTYESYATSVQNLTNLGEAPSFTEKLPREVGRLGSKLMRSLNIEQQRAVLRALAANDYALLQGLPGTGRADTNVGRSQTTCSSDRTHALCGYQVHCE
;
A
#
# COMPACT_ATOMS: atom_id res chain seq x y z
N MET A 1 -43.00 28.37 -26.72
CA MET A 1 -41.54 28.61 -26.84
C MET A 1 -40.92 27.41 -27.54
N GLN A 2 -40.35 27.63 -28.73
CA GLN A 2 -39.73 26.60 -29.55
C GLN A 2 -38.51 26.00 -28.84
N THR A 3 -38.52 24.69 -28.63
CA THR A 3 -37.40 23.92 -28.11
C THR A 3 -36.34 23.77 -29.20
N TYR A 4 -35.22 24.47 -29.02
CA TYR A 4 -34.01 24.30 -29.83
C TYR A 4 -33.46 22.89 -29.61
N LYS A 5 -33.72 21.96 -30.54
CA LYS A 5 -33.03 20.66 -30.58
C LYS A 5 -31.60 20.90 -31.06
N LYS A 6 -30.61 20.73 -30.17
CA LYS A 6 -29.19 20.62 -30.56
C LYS A 6 -29.06 19.50 -31.61
N PRO A 7 -28.30 19.69 -32.70
CA PRO A 7 -28.01 18.60 -33.63
C PRO A 7 -27.25 17.51 -32.89
N SER A 8 -27.67 16.25 -33.07
CA SER A 8 -26.94 15.09 -32.61
C SER A 8 -25.57 15.04 -33.30
N LEU A 9 -24.52 15.41 -32.57
CA LEU A 9 -23.15 15.16 -32.98
C LEU A 9 -23.00 13.65 -33.12
N LYS A 10 -22.77 13.18 -34.36
CA LYS A 10 -22.31 11.82 -34.64
C LYS A 10 -21.08 11.55 -33.75
N PRO A 11 -20.94 10.34 -33.15
CA PRO A 11 -19.76 10.03 -32.35
C PRO A 11 -18.53 10.20 -33.25
N SER A 12 -17.68 11.18 -32.91
CA SER A 12 -16.42 11.37 -33.61
C SER A 12 -15.64 10.06 -33.51
N GLN A 13 -15.19 9.53 -34.65
CA GLN A 13 -14.13 8.52 -34.66
C GLN A 13 -13.00 9.10 -33.83
N LYS A 14 -12.77 8.55 -32.63
CA LYS A 14 -11.72 9.01 -31.72
C LYS A 14 -10.41 8.91 -32.47
N ALA A 15 -9.80 10.06 -32.75
CA ALA A 15 -8.58 10.14 -33.55
C ALA A 15 -7.49 9.31 -32.85
N LYS A 16 -6.96 8.30 -33.56
CA LYS A 16 -5.77 7.57 -33.14
C LYS A 16 -4.61 8.56 -33.01
N TRP A 17 -3.78 8.39 -31.98
CA TRP A 17 -2.60 9.24 -31.79
C TRP A 17 -1.68 9.15 -33.02
N ASN A 18 -1.21 10.31 -33.49
CA ASN A 18 -0.43 10.46 -34.72
C ASN A 18 1.04 10.82 -34.43
N GLY A 19 1.65 10.13 -33.47
CA GLY A 19 3.06 10.29 -33.14
C GLY A 19 3.85 8.98 -33.34
N HIS A 20 5.15 9.06 -33.08
CA HIS A 20 6.07 7.93 -33.10
C HIS A 20 6.71 7.76 -31.72
N ILE A 21 6.82 6.53 -31.23
CA ILE A 21 7.56 6.21 -30.01
C ILE A 21 9.00 5.92 -30.43
N ASP A 22 9.93 6.81 -30.09
CA ASP A 22 11.32 6.71 -30.48
C ASP A 22 12.07 5.74 -29.57
N LYS A 23 11.85 5.83 -28.25
CA LYS A 23 12.59 5.05 -27.25
C LYS A 23 11.80 4.90 -25.95
N VAL A 24 11.93 3.73 -25.32
CA VAL A 24 11.57 3.53 -23.91
C VAL A 24 12.78 3.96 -23.07
N LEU A 25 12.61 5.01 -22.26
CA LEU A 25 13.66 5.56 -21.40
C LEU A 25 13.74 4.84 -20.07
N ASP A 26 12.58 4.54 -19.48
CA ASP A 26 12.48 3.82 -18.22
C ASP A 26 11.16 3.02 -18.15
N ILE A 27 11.12 2.02 -17.27
CA ILE A 27 9.94 1.22 -16.98
C ILE A 27 9.71 1.18 -15.47
N GLU A 28 8.45 1.23 -15.05
CA GLU A 28 8.10 1.18 -13.63
C GLU A 28 8.82 2.25 -12.78
N GLU A 29 9.01 3.44 -13.35
CA GLU A 29 9.80 4.52 -12.78
C GLU A 29 9.14 5.09 -11.52
N ASN A 30 9.84 5.05 -10.39
CA ASN A 30 9.40 5.76 -9.18
C ASN A 30 9.68 7.26 -9.30
N ILE A 31 8.66 8.06 -9.00
CA ILE A 31 8.74 9.51 -8.98
C ILE A 31 8.16 10.07 -7.68
N CYS A 32 8.97 10.86 -6.97
CA CYS A 32 8.54 11.56 -5.76
C CYS A 32 8.86 13.05 -5.90
N CYS A 33 7.86 13.89 -5.64
CA CYS A 33 7.99 15.34 -5.72
C CYS A 33 7.44 15.98 -4.42
N PRO A 34 8.29 16.16 -3.39
CA PRO A 34 7.91 16.79 -2.13
C PRO A 34 7.32 18.20 -2.33
N LYS A 35 7.83 18.97 -3.30
CA LYS A 35 7.29 20.31 -3.67
C LYS A 35 5.80 20.27 -4.04
N LEU A 36 5.33 19.18 -4.66
CA LEU A 36 3.91 18.97 -4.97
C LEU A 36 3.19 18.08 -3.97
N GLY A 37 3.88 17.54 -2.96
CA GLY A 37 3.35 16.51 -2.06
C GLY A 37 2.74 15.33 -2.83
N LEU A 38 3.38 14.93 -3.92
CA LEU A 38 2.94 13.83 -4.78
C LEU A 38 4.05 12.77 -4.88
N LYS A 39 3.63 11.52 -4.99
CA LYS A 39 4.46 10.39 -5.37
C LYS A 39 3.70 9.51 -6.35
N GLY A 40 4.41 8.78 -7.20
CA GLY A 40 3.81 7.89 -8.19
C GLY A 40 4.81 6.88 -8.73
N LYS A 41 4.29 5.90 -9.47
CA LYS A 41 5.06 4.90 -10.20
C LYS A 41 4.56 4.92 -11.65
N ILE A 42 5.37 5.43 -12.57
CA ILE A 42 5.02 5.56 -13.98
C ILE A 42 5.26 4.22 -14.66
N ASP A 43 4.28 3.67 -15.38
CA ASP A 43 4.43 2.36 -16.02
C ASP A 43 5.58 2.34 -17.04
N ALA A 44 5.68 3.37 -17.87
CA ALA A 44 6.85 3.60 -18.71
C ALA A 44 7.06 5.07 -19.02
N THR A 45 8.33 5.48 -19.10
CA THR A 45 8.73 6.82 -19.53
C THR A 45 9.28 6.72 -20.95
N LEU A 46 8.67 7.47 -21.88
CA LEU A 46 8.93 7.35 -23.31
C LEU A 46 9.51 8.63 -23.88
N GLN A 47 10.43 8.48 -24.82
CA GLN A 47 10.77 9.53 -25.78
C GLN A 47 9.91 9.34 -27.03
N VAL A 48 9.20 10.40 -27.42
CA VAL A 48 8.25 10.37 -28.53
C VAL A 48 8.46 11.55 -29.48
N THR A 49 8.12 11.35 -30.74
CA THR A 49 8.06 12.39 -31.76
C THR A 49 6.61 12.65 -32.12
N ILE A 50 6.16 13.89 -31.95
CA ILE A 50 4.77 14.31 -32.21
C ILE A 50 4.75 15.18 -33.48
N HIS A 51 3.84 14.85 -34.39
CA HIS A 51 3.61 15.61 -35.62
C HIS A 51 2.52 16.66 -35.40
N GLU A 52 2.90 17.93 -35.32
CA GLU A 52 1.96 19.05 -35.19
C GLU A 52 1.96 19.94 -36.44
N LYS A 53 0.96 20.81 -36.57
CA LYS A 53 0.82 21.72 -37.73
C LYS A 53 2.04 22.64 -37.92
N GLY A 54 2.85 22.85 -36.87
CA GLY A 54 4.05 23.69 -36.88
C GLY A 54 5.38 22.94 -37.01
N GLY A 55 5.38 21.61 -37.15
CA GLY A 55 6.61 20.80 -37.24
C GLY A 55 6.58 19.52 -36.42
N LYS A 56 7.73 18.87 -36.29
CA LYS A 56 7.93 17.71 -35.41
C LYS A 56 8.53 18.19 -34.08
N SER A 57 7.95 17.79 -32.95
CA SER A 57 8.55 17.97 -31.63
C SER A 57 8.97 16.62 -31.05
N SER A 58 10.15 16.55 -30.44
CA SER A 58 10.56 15.40 -29.60
C SER A 58 10.27 15.74 -28.15
N GLU A 59 9.54 14.89 -27.46
CA GLU A 59 9.10 15.10 -26.08
C GLU A 59 9.30 13.84 -25.23
N VAL A 60 9.51 14.02 -23.93
CA VAL A 60 9.55 12.91 -22.95
C VAL A 60 8.25 12.89 -22.18
N VAL A 61 7.50 11.80 -22.30
CA VAL A 61 6.12 11.65 -21.79
C VAL A 61 5.95 10.38 -20.98
N ALA A 62 5.03 10.43 -20.01
CA ALA A 62 4.58 9.24 -19.29
C ALA A 62 3.61 8.41 -20.15
N LEU A 63 3.76 7.09 -20.10
CA LEU A 63 2.79 6.11 -20.58
C LEU A 63 2.10 5.47 -19.38
N GLU A 64 0.77 5.37 -19.44
CA GLU A 64 -0.05 4.63 -18.49
C GLU A 64 -0.76 3.47 -19.21
N LEU A 65 -0.65 2.27 -18.64
CA LEU A 65 -1.20 1.02 -19.15
C LEU A 65 -2.51 0.67 -18.43
N LYS A 66 -3.56 0.35 -19.19
CA LYS A 66 -4.85 -0.09 -18.64
C LYS A 66 -5.31 -1.41 -19.26
N SER A 67 -5.49 -2.41 -18.40
CA SER A 67 -6.04 -3.73 -18.74
C SER A 67 -7.57 -3.79 -18.81
N GLY A 68 -8.25 -2.70 -18.45
CA GLY A 68 -9.70 -2.57 -18.46
C GLY A 68 -10.29 -2.08 -19.79
N ARG A 69 -11.62 -1.87 -19.82
CA ARG A 69 -12.30 -1.26 -20.97
C ARG A 69 -11.71 0.13 -21.27
N ALA A 70 -11.70 0.50 -22.55
CA ALA A 70 -11.20 1.79 -23.03
C ALA A 70 -12.10 3.00 -22.69
N SER A 71 -12.34 3.22 -21.40
CA SER A 71 -13.24 4.23 -20.85
C SER A 71 -12.77 5.65 -21.16
N GLY A 72 -11.46 5.91 -21.14
CA GLY A 72 -10.94 7.29 -21.18
C GLY A 72 -11.40 8.11 -19.98
N SER A 73 -11.55 7.47 -18.82
CA SER A 73 -12.18 8.09 -17.66
C SER A 73 -11.35 9.24 -17.08
N ALA A 74 -12.00 10.08 -16.28
CA ALA A 74 -11.35 11.23 -15.65
C ALA A 74 -10.21 10.80 -14.71
N GLU A 75 -10.32 9.64 -14.08
CA GLU A 75 -9.30 9.07 -13.19
C GLU A 75 -8.03 8.68 -13.97
N HIS A 76 -8.18 8.01 -15.11
CA HIS A 76 -7.04 7.64 -15.95
C HIS A 76 -6.34 8.88 -16.53
N ARG A 77 -7.12 9.90 -16.91
CA ARG A 77 -6.58 11.19 -17.32
C ARG A 77 -5.85 11.88 -16.16
N GLY A 78 -6.46 11.89 -14.97
CA GLY A 78 -5.90 12.49 -13.76
C GLY A 78 -4.53 11.93 -13.40
N GLN A 79 -4.33 10.61 -13.49
CA GLN A 79 -3.03 9.96 -13.25
C GLN A 79 -1.93 10.53 -14.16
N LEU A 80 -2.17 10.58 -15.47
CA LEU A 80 -1.22 11.13 -16.43
C LEU A 80 -0.95 12.62 -16.21
N ILE A 81 -1.95 13.39 -15.77
CA ILE A 81 -1.77 14.81 -15.45
C ILE A 81 -0.87 14.97 -14.21
N LEU A 82 -1.09 14.18 -13.16
CA LEU A 82 -0.25 14.17 -11.96
C LEU A 82 1.20 13.79 -12.32
N TYR A 83 1.40 12.77 -13.17
CA TYR A 83 2.73 12.42 -13.67
C TYR A 83 3.37 13.56 -14.47
N GLY A 84 2.61 14.19 -15.37
CA GLY A 84 3.08 15.34 -16.13
C GLY A 84 3.58 16.48 -15.23
N MET A 85 2.84 16.81 -14.17
CA MET A 85 3.27 17.83 -13.19
C MET A 85 4.55 17.45 -12.46
N MET A 86 4.69 16.19 -12.05
CA MET A 86 5.88 15.70 -11.37
C MET A 86 7.11 15.68 -12.31
N MET A 87 6.95 15.22 -13.55
CA MET A 87 8.01 15.19 -14.56
C MET A 87 8.47 16.61 -14.94
N SER A 88 7.56 17.58 -15.07
CA SER A 88 7.95 18.97 -15.34
C SER A 88 8.85 19.53 -14.24
N LEU A 89 8.53 19.26 -12.96
CA LEU A 89 9.41 19.69 -11.86
C LEU A 89 10.78 19.03 -11.89
N GLN A 90 10.86 17.74 -12.23
CA GLN A 90 12.16 17.07 -12.40
C GLN A 90 13.00 17.67 -13.53
N ARG A 91 12.34 18.24 -14.55
CA ARG A 91 12.99 18.99 -15.64
C ARG A 91 13.28 20.44 -15.28
N ASN A 92 13.09 20.85 -14.02
CA ASN A 92 13.20 22.24 -13.55
C ASN A 92 12.26 23.21 -14.30
N GLU A 93 11.12 22.72 -14.77
CA GLU A 93 10.06 23.52 -15.38
C GLU A 93 8.98 23.87 -14.36
N ASP A 94 8.26 24.98 -14.58
CA ASP A 94 7.09 25.32 -13.79
C ASP A 94 5.90 24.42 -14.18
N PRO A 95 5.39 23.55 -13.28
CA PRO A 95 4.31 22.61 -13.58
C PRO A 95 2.97 23.31 -13.88
N SER A 96 2.80 24.59 -13.55
CA SER A 96 1.61 25.39 -13.87
C SER A 96 1.61 25.93 -15.30
N MET A 97 2.81 26.08 -15.90
CA MET A 97 3.00 26.68 -17.22
C MET A 97 3.44 25.66 -18.27
N ALA A 98 4.20 24.64 -17.87
CA ALA A 98 4.71 23.61 -18.78
C ALA A 98 3.57 22.90 -19.51
N SER A 99 3.79 22.65 -20.81
CA SER A 99 2.88 21.83 -21.61
C SER A 99 3.05 20.38 -21.19
N GLN A 100 1.96 19.76 -20.76
CA GLN A 100 1.97 18.38 -20.27
C GLN A 100 1.20 17.48 -21.22
N ARG A 101 1.86 16.38 -21.57
CA ARG A 101 1.32 15.32 -22.40
C ARG A 101 1.62 13.98 -21.76
N GLY A 102 0.69 13.06 -21.93
CA GLY A 102 0.84 11.67 -21.56
C GLY A 102 0.16 10.76 -22.57
N LEU A 103 0.56 9.50 -22.59
CA LEU A 103 -0.03 8.48 -23.43
C LEU A 103 -0.78 7.48 -22.57
N LEU A 104 -2.01 7.17 -22.96
CA LEU A 104 -2.86 6.20 -22.27
C LEU A 104 -3.13 5.02 -23.20
N LEU A 105 -2.67 3.84 -22.82
CA LEU A 105 -2.77 2.63 -23.62
C LEU A 105 -3.74 1.63 -23.00
N TYR A 106 -4.80 1.31 -23.73
CA TYR A 106 -5.74 0.24 -23.36
C TYR A 106 -5.43 -1.05 -24.10
N LEU A 107 -5.41 -2.16 -23.37
CA LEU A 107 -5.00 -3.47 -23.90
C LEU A 107 -6.17 -4.46 -24.10
N LYS A 108 -7.34 -4.24 -23.48
CA LYS A 108 -8.37 -5.29 -23.33
C LYS A 108 -9.05 -5.74 -24.62
N ASP A 109 -9.62 -4.80 -25.37
CA ASP A 109 -10.50 -5.11 -26.49
C ASP A 109 -9.73 -4.97 -27.82
N GLN A 110 -9.19 -3.78 -28.06
CA GLN A 110 -8.23 -3.48 -29.12
C GLN A 110 -7.17 -2.54 -28.55
N ILE A 111 -5.95 -2.64 -29.07
CA ILE A 111 -4.87 -1.70 -28.76
C ILE A 111 -5.34 -0.29 -29.10
N ASP A 112 -5.65 0.49 -28.07
CA ASP A 112 -6.16 1.86 -28.18
C ASP A 112 -5.22 2.80 -27.41
N LEU A 113 -4.39 3.52 -28.18
CA LEU A 113 -3.43 4.49 -27.67
C LEU A 113 -4.00 5.90 -27.84
N ARG A 114 -4.19 6.60 -26.72
CA ARG A 114 -4.76 7.95 -26.69
C ARG A 114 -3.78 8.94 -26.08
N GLU A 115 -3.67 10.10 -26.71
CA GLU A 115 -2.94 11.24 -26.13
C GLU A 115 -3.82 11.95 -25.10
N VAL A 116 -3.26 12.21 -23.93
CA VAL A 116 -3.85 13.05 -22.90
C VAL A 116 -3.05 14.35 -22.87
N LYS A 117 -3.67 15.41 -23.39
CA LYS A 117 -3.22 16.79 -23.19
C LYS A 117 -3.88 17.36 -21.95
N CYS A 118 -3.12 18.14 -21.19
CA CYS A 118 -3.59 18.73 -19.95
C CYS A 118 -3.72 20.26 -20.05
N GLY A 119 -4.85 20.79 -19.59
CA GLY A 119 -5.05 22.24 -19.41
C GLY A 119 -4.70 22.72 -17.99
N TYR A 120 -4.58 24.05 -17.82
CA TYR A 120 -4.45 24.66 -16.50
C TYR A 120 -5.61 24.32 -15.53
N PRO A 121 -6.90 24.32 -15.94
CA PRO A 121 -8.00 24.02 -15.01
C PRO A 121 -7.91 22.63 -14.39
N GLU A 122 -7.60 21.59 -15.19
CA GLU A 122 -7.49 20.23 -14.68
C GLU A 122 -6.34 20.08 -13.67
N ARG A 123 -5.19 20.74 -13.91
CA ARG A 123 -4.06 20.75 -12.95
C ARG A 123 -4.46 21.40 -11.63
N ARG A 124 -5.06 22.58 -11.70
CA ARG A 124 -5.54 23.32 -10.52
C ARG A 124 -6.50 22.45 -9.71
N ASP A 125 -7.50 21.87 -10.35
CA ASP A 125 -8.55 21.10 -9.68
C ASP A 125 -7.98 19.82 -9.04
N LEU A 126 -7.02 19.15 -9.68
CA LEU A 126 -6.32 18.01 -9.10
C LEU A 126 -5.46 18.39 -7.88
N VAL A 127 -4.78 19.54 -7.93
CA VAL A 127 -4.01 20.04 -6.77
C VAL A 127 -4.95 20.42 -5.61
N MET A 128 -6.10 21.03 -5.91
CA MET A 128 -7.13 21.32 -4.89
C MET A 128 -7.67 20.04 -4.26
N LEU A 129 -8.03 19.05 -5.08
CA LEU A 129 -8.50 17.74 -4.61
C LEU A 129 -7.43 17.01 -3.76
N ARG A 130 -6.16 17.09 -4.16
CA ARG A 130 -5.03 16.57 -3.38
C ARG A 130 -4.95 17.26 -2.01
N ASN A 131 -5.14 18.57 -1.95
CA ASN A 131 -5.07 19.31 -0.69
C ASN A 131 -6.23 18.95 0.24
N GLU A 132 -7.44 18.81 -0.31
CA GLU A 132 -8.61 18.34 0.42
C GLU A 132 -8.40 16.91 0.95
N LEU A 133 -7.81 16.01 0.16
CA LEU A 133 -7.46 14.67 0.62
C LEU A 133 -6.48 14.71 1.80
N VAL A 134 -5.41 15.50 1.68
CA VAL A 134 -4.39 15.62 2.73
C VAL A 134 -4.99 16.15 4.03
N GLN A 135 -5.96 17.07 3.97
CA GLN A 135 -6.65 17.58 5.16
C GLN A 135 -7.34 16.47 5.97
N HIS A 136 -7.83 15.42 5.32
CA HIS A 136 -8.48 14.29 5.99
C HIS A 136 -7.51 13.18 6.39
N LEU A 137 -6.32 13.10 5.77
CA LEU A 137 -5.29 12.10 6.09
C LEU A 137 -4.31 12.57 7.18
N ALA A 138 -3.95 13.84 7.18
CA ALA A 138 -2.97 14.39 8.11
C ALA A 138 -3.60 14.67 9.48
N ALA A 139 -2.78 14.56 10.53
CA ALA A 139 -3.20 15.00 11.86
C ALA A 139 -3.55 16.49 11.81
N GLY A 140 -4.80 16.81 12.17
CA GLY A 140 -5.35 18.15 12.05
C GLY A 140 -5.48 18.85 13.39
N PRO A 141 -5.67 20.19 13.43
CA PRO A 141 -5.94 20.93 14.67
C PRO A 141 -7.21 20.50 15.41
N ARG A 142 -8.07 19.73 14.73
CA ARG A 142 -9.33 19.19 15.25
C ARG A 142 -9.17 17.80 15.87
N ASP A 143 -8.00 17.18 15.75
CA ASP A 143 -7.74 15.92 16.42
C ASP A 143 -7.62 16.15 17.92
N THR A 144 -8.32 15.32 18.72
CA THR A 144 -8.27 15.38 20.17
C THR A 144 -6.83 15.21 20.68
N ASN A 145 -6.42 16.07 21.60
CA ASN A 145 -5.11 15.96 22.24
C ASN A 145 -5.09 14.66 23.06
N SER A 146 -4.12 13.79 22.76
CA SER A 146 -3.99 12.48 23.42
C SER A 146 -3.78 12.59 24.94
N GLU A 147 -3.37 13.76 25.43
CA GLU A 147 -3.15 14.04 26.86
C GLU A 147 -4.46 14.30 27.63
N GLU A 148 -5.58 14.53 26.96
CA GLU A 148 -6.89 14.78 27.59
C GLU A 148 -7.75 13.50 27.71
N LEU A 149 -7.24 12.36 27.24
CA LEU A 149 -7.96 11.10 27.18
C LEU A 149 -7.78 10.30 28.48
N VAL A 150 -8.88 10.07 29.21
CA VAL A 150 -8.86 9.38 30.51
C VAL A 150 -9.16 7.88 30.38
N ASP A 151 -9.95 7.49 29.36
CA ASP A 151 -10.31 6.09 29.05
C ASP A 151 -10.35 5.88 27.53
N ILE A 152 -9.66 4.84 27.04
CA ILE A 152 -9.57 4.52 25.62
C ILE A 152 -10.85 3.92 25.05
N GLU A 153 -11.66 3.25 25.87
CA GLU A 153 -12.92 2.66 25.42
C GLU A 153 -13.92 3.79 25.07
N ASP A 154 -14.03 4.78 25.95
CA ASP A 154 -14.85 5.98 25.75
C ASP A 154 -14.27 6.94 24.69
N SER A 155 -12.93 7.00 24.59
CA SER A 155 -12.24 7.90 23.67
C SER A 155 -12.05 7.31 22.26
N SER A 156 -12.30 6.01 22.07
CA SER A 156 -12.09 5.32 20.80
C SER A 156 -12.78 6.04 19.65
N LYS A 157 -14.02 6.51 19.83
CA LYS A 157 -14.81 7.28 18.85
C LYS A 157 -14.23 8.66 18.54
N LEU A 158 -13.68 9.34 19.54
CA LEU A 158 -13.11 10.70 19.40
C LEU A 158 -11.76 10.69 18.68
N ILE A 159 -11.02 9.58 18.81
CA ILE A 159 -9.70 9.41 18.20
C ILE A 159 -9.81 9.07 16.70
N GLN A 160 -10.99 8.67 16.23
CA GLN A 160 -11.18 8.23 14.84
C GLN A 160 -10.81 9.28 13.80
N GLN A 161 -10.38 8.83 12.63
CA GLN A 161 -10.09 9.71 11.51
C GLN A 161 -11.39 10.35 11.00
N THR A 162 -11.41 11.68 10.93
CA THR A 162 -12.52 12.38 10.28
C THR A 162 -12.46 12.11 8.78
N LEU A 163 -13.45 11.36 8.28
CA LEU A 163 -13.61 11.12 6.85
C LEU A 163 -14.38 12.28 6.18
N PRO A 164 -14.19 12.50 4.87
CA PRO A 164 -15.00 13.44 4.10
C PRO A 164 -16.49 13.11 4.15
N GLU A 165 -17.33 14.10 3.83
CA GLU A 165 -18.77 13.86 3.68
C GLU A 165 -19.05 12.80 2.59
N PRO A 166 -20.07 11.94 2.79
CA PRO A 166 -20.40 10.94 1.81
C PRO A 166 -20.81 11.53 0.46
N VAL A 167 -20.36 10.90 -0.63
CA VAL A 167 -20.79 11.30 -1.98
C VAL A 167 -22.24 10.92 -2.24
N HIS A 168 -23.00 11.85 -2.83
CA HIS A 168 -24.39 11.59 -3.24
C HIS A 168 -24.46 10.91 -4.62
N HIS A 169 -23.85 9.73 -4.76
CA HIS A 169 -23.77 9.00 -6.04
C HIS A 169 -24.01 7.49 -5.88
N GLU A 170 -25.24 7.03 -6.12
CA GLU A 170 -25.69 5.64 -5.89
C GLU A 170 -24.83 4.59 -6.59
N GLY A 171 -24.51 4.80 -7.87
CA GLY A 171 -23.68 3.87 -8.64
C GLY A 171 -22.23 3.79 -8.15
N ALA A 172 -21.75 4.78 -7.39
CA ALA A 172 -20.41 4.79 -6.83
C ALA A 172 -20.41 4.11 -5.47
N CYS A 173 -21.36 4.46 -4.59
CA CYS A 173 -21.49 3.84 -3.28
C CYS A 173 -21.81 2.34 -3.36
N SER A 174 -22.71 1.93 -4.25
CA SER A 174 -23.11 0.52 -4.41
C SER A 174 -21.98 -0.41 -4.86
N LYS A 175 -20.93 0.14 -5.50
CA LYS A 175 -19.76 -0.59 -5.99
C LYS A 175 -18.50 -0.27 -5.20
N CYS A 176 -18.61 0.53 -4.14
CA CYS A 176 -17.48 0.96 -3.36
C CYS A 176 -16.97 -0.23 -2.52
N PRO A 177 -15.70 -0.65 -2.67
CA PRO A 177 -15.15 -1.74 -1.85
C PRO A 177 -15.08 -1.37 -0.36
N TYR A 178 -15.16 -0.08 -0.03
CA TYR A 178 -15.15 0.44 1.34
C TYR A 178 -16.56 0.69 1.91
N LEU A 179 -17.63 0.19 1.28
CA LEU A 179 -19.02 0.47 1.69
C LEU A 179 -19.26 0.17 3.18
N THR A 180 -18.83 -0.99 3.68
CA THR A 180 -18.99 -1.37 5.09
C THR A 180 -18.21 -0.45 6.03
N ILE A 181 -16.93 -0.20 5.76
CA ILE A 181 -16.09 0.67 6.61
C ILE A 181 -16.59 2.12 6.61
N CYS A 182 -16.91 2.66 5.42
CA CYS A 182 -17.52 3.98 5.27
C CYS A 182 -18.83 4.10 6.07
N SER A 183 -19.65 3.04 6.04
CA SER A 183 -20.90 2.97 6.79
C SER A 183 -20.68 2.94 8.31
N ILE A 184 -19.68 2.19 8.79
CA ILE A 184 -19.33 2.18 10.22
C ILE A 184 -18.96 3.59 10.68
N HIS A 185 -18.07 4.28 9.97
CA HIS A 185 -17.68 5.65 10.32
C HIS A 185 -18.87 6.63 10.26
N LEU A 186 -19.70 6.54 9.22
CA LEU A 186 -20.84 7.42 9.07
C LEU A 186 -21.83 7.32 10.23
N TRP A 187 -22.15 6.10 10.69
CA TRP A 187 -23.20 5.89 11.70
C TRP A 187 -22.71 5.68 13.13
N HIS A 188 -21.42 5.42 13.34
CA HIS A 188 -20.88 5.08 14.67
C HIS A 188 -19.71 5.95 15.15
N THR A 189 -19.13 6.82 14.30
CA THR A 189 -18.04 7.73 14.71
C THR A 189 -18.37 9.19 14.47
N ASN A 190 -19.13 9.51 13.43
CA ASN A 190 -19.48 10.88 13.09
C ASN A 190 -20.91 11.20 13.58
N ASP A 191 -21.14 12.41 14.09
CA ASP A 191 -22.50 12.96 14.30
C ASP A 191 -23.20 13.34 12.97
N VAL A 192 -22.62 12.94 11.83
CA VAL A 192 -23.13 13.24 10.50
C VAL A 192 -24.25 12.25 10.17
N THR A 193 -25.45 12.79 9.98
CA THR A 193 -26.59 12.00 9.50
C THR A 193 -26.84 12.29 8.02
N VAL A 194 -27.13 11.23 7.26
CA VAL A 194 -27.58 11.37 5.87
C VAL A 194 -29.10 11.38 5.83
N SER A 195 -29.67 12.14 4.88
CA SER A 195 -31.11 12.13 4.65
C SER A 195 -31.60 10.75 4.20
N GLN A 196 -32.89 10.46 4.38
CA GLN A 196 -33.51 9.22 3.89
C GLN A 196 -33.44 9.08 2.36
N SER A 197 -33.29 10.19 1.64
CA SER A 197 -33.11 10.20 0.19
C SER A 197 -31.68 9.84 -0.25
N HIS A 198 -30.71 9.87 0.66
CA HIS A 198 -29.31 9.63 0.35
C HIS A 198 -29.06 8.17 -0.04
N PRO A 199 -28.22 7.89 -1.06
CA PRO A 199 -27.97 6.50 -1.50
C PRO A 199 -27.49 5.56 -0.40
N LEU A 200 -26.65 6.04 0.52
CA LEU A 200 -26.18 5.22 1.64
C LEU A 200 -27.30 4.79 2.59
N ALA A 201 -28.35 5.60 2.79
CA ALA A 201 -29.47 5.20 3.64
C ALA A 201 -30.15 3.92 3.12
N LYS A 202 -30.26 3.79 1.79
CA LYS A 202 -30.79 2.58 1.13
C LYS A 202 -29.84 1.39 1.17
N LEU A 203 -28.53 1.65 1.18
CA LEU A 203 -27.49 0.62 1.21
C LEU A 203 -27.13 0.16 2.64
N ARG A 204 -27.71 0.76 3.68
CA ARG A 204 -27.35 0.51 5.08
C ARG A 204 -27.46 -0.97 5.46
N GLU A 205 -28.56 -1.62 5.11
CA GLU A 205 -28.77 -3.05 5.43
C GLU A 205 -27.74 -3.94 4.72
N LEU A 206 -27.46 -3.64 3.45
CA LEU A 206 -26.42 -4.35 2.69
C LEU A 206 -25.03 -4.15 3.33
N ALA A 207 -24.74 -2.93 3.80
CA ALA A 207 -23.44 -2.57 4.34
C ALA A 207 -23.19 -3.10 5.75
N LEU A 208 -24.21 -3.08 6.62
CA LEU A 208 -24.07 -3.32 8.07
C LEU A 208 -24.95 -4.45 8.62
N GLY A 209 -25.87 -5.03 7.84
CA GLY A 209 -26.78 -6.08 8.36
C GLY A 209 -26.07 -7.35 8.86
N HIS A 210 -24.83 -7.58 8.41
CA HIS A 210 -23.97 -8.67 8.87
C HIS A 210 -23.01 -8.26 10.01
N VAL A 211 -23.02 -7.00 10.43
CA VAL A 211 -22.10 -6.43 11.41
C VAL A 211 -22.82 -6.22 12.73
N THR A 212 -22.34 -6.87 13.79
CA THR A 212 -22.91 -6.73 15.14
C THR A 212 -22.30 -5.52 15.87
N SER A 213 -22.92 -5.08 16.96
CA SER A 213 -22.35 -4.03 17.82
C SER A 213 -20.96 -4.39 18.34
N GLN A 214 -20.72 -5.65 18.71
CA GLN A 214 -19.41 -6.12 19.17
C GLN A 214 -18.34 -6.02 18.07
N HIS A 215 -18.71 -6.28 16.81
CA HIS A 215 -17.79 -6.12 15.67
C HIS A 215 -17.41 -4.65 15.48
N ILE A 216 -18.38 -3.73 15.63
CA ILE A 216 -18.16 -2.29 15.54
C ILE A 216 -17.23 -1.83 16.66
N ASP A 217 -17.51 -2.21 17.91
CA ASP A 217 -16.71 -1.81 19.06
C ASP A 217 -15.26 -2.30 18.92
N TYR A 218 -15.07 -3.56 18.49
CA TYR A 218 -13.73 -4.09 18.18
C TYR A 218 -13.03 -3.27 17.11
N PHE A 219 -13.70 -3.01 15.98
CA PHE A 219 -13.12 -2.26 14.87
C PHE A 219 -12.69 -0.85 15.29
N LEU A 220 -13.55 -0.14 16.03
CA LEU A 220 -13.25 1.21 16.50
C LEU A 220 -12.13 1.24 17.54
N HIS A 221 -12.08 0.27 18.45
CA HIS A 221 -11.02 0.17 19.44
C HIS A 221 -9.65 -0.01 18.78
N TRP A 222 -9.50 -1.00 17.89
CA TRP A 222 -8.22 -1.33 17.28
C TRP A 222 -7.74 -0.29 16.26
N THR A 223 -8.65 0.31 15.49
CA THR A 223 -8.27 1.39 14.57
C THR A 223 -7.78 2.63 15.33
N SER A 224 -8.37 2.94 16.50
CA SER A 224 -7.89 4.03 17.35
C SER A 224 -6.50 3.74 17.92
N LEU A 225 -6.24 2.51 18.38
CA LEU A 225 -4.91 2.10 18.86
C LEU A 225 -3.84 2.22 17.78
N ILE A 226 -4.13 1.73 16.56
CA ILE A 226 -3.21 1.85 15.43
C ILE A 226 -2.93 3.32 15.12
N LYS A 227 -3.97 4.17 15.11
CA LYS A 227 -3.79 5.60 14.84
C LYS A 227 -2.95 6.30 15.91
N LEU A 228 -3.10 5.93 17.19
CA LEU A 228 -2.26 6.45 18.27
C LEU A 228 -0.79 6.04 18.09
N GLU A 229 -0.55 4.78 17.75
CA GLU A 229 0.79 4.24 17.47
C GLU A 229 1.44 4.95 16.28
N GLU A 230 0.70 5.11 15.17
CA GLU A 230 1.15 5.84 13.98
C GLU A 230 1.52 7.30 14.30
N ARG A 231 0.72 8.00 15.12
CA ARG A 231 1.02 9.38 15.54
C ARG A 231 2.32 9.45 16.35
N ARG A 232 2.51 8.52 17.29
CA ARG A 232 3.74 8.45 18.08
C ARG A 232 4.95 8.19 17.19
N ASN A 233 4.85 7.25 16.27
CA ASN A 233 5.93 6.87 15.37
C ASN A 233 6.24 7.94 14.33
N MET A 234 5.25 8.69 13.82
CA MET A 234 5.49 9.86 12.97
C MET A 234 6.26 10.98 13.68
N SER A 235 6.03 11.16 14.99
CA SER A 235 6.77 12.15 15.79
C SER A 235 8.20 11.70 16.11
N ALA A 236 8.42 10.39 16.31
CA ALA A 236 9.71 9.78 16.63
C ALA A 236 10.60 9.55 15.38
N SER A 237 10.00 9.30 14.21
CA SER A 237 10.67 9.07 12.92
C SER A 237 11.48 10.24 12.36
N LYS A 238 11.49 11.40 13.04
CA LYS A 238 12.43 12.50 12.73
C LYS A 238 13.90 12.17 13.08
N ARG A 239 14.20 10.95 13.53
CA ARG A 239 15.55 10.45 13.81
C ARG A 239 15.86 9.15 13.05
N GLY A 240 15.64 9.14 11.74
CA GLY A 240 16.03 8.02 10.88
C GLY A 240 17.55 7.83 10.79
N THR A 241 17.97 6.59 10.59
CA THR A 241 19.35 6.20 10.30
C THR A 241 19.60 6.40 8.79
N CYS A 242 20.50 7.30 8.42
CA CYS A 242 20.79 7.62 7.01
C CYS A 242 22.24 7.24 6.69
N ALA A 243 22.43 6.49 5.59
CA ALA A 243 23.74 6.26 5.00
C ALA A 243 23.90 7.13 3.75
N ALA A 244 24.53 8.29 3.93
CA ALA A 244 24.77 9.27 2.87
C ALA A 244 26.07 9.01 2.09
N ASN A 245 26.21 9.68 0.94
CA ASN A 245 27.41 9.69 0.10
C ASN A 245 27.92 8.32 -0.38
N LEU A 246 27.00 7.36 -0.52
CA LEU A 246 27.29 6.03 -1.01
C LEU A 246 27.56 6.04 -2.52
N LYS A 247 28.46 5.16 -2.98
CA LYS A 247 28.72 4.96 -4.41
C LYS A 247 28.40 3.54 -4.81
N ILE A 248 27.74 3.34 -5.95
CA ILE A 248 27.59 1.98 -6.50
C ILE A 248 28.97 1.45 -6.85
N LYS A 249 29.34 0.35 -6.21
CA LYS A 249 30.51 -0.45 -6.53
C LYS A 249 30.20 -1.46 -7.62
N SER A 250 29.09 -2.19 -7.47
CA SER A 250 28.65 -3.18 -8.48
C SER A 250 27.18 -3.54 -8.33
N VAL A 251 26.65 -4.19 -9.36
CA VAL A 251 25.27 -4.71 -9.40
C VAL A 251 25.33 -6.16 -9.82
N VAL A 252 24.78 -7.05 -9.01
CA VAL A 252 24.82 -8.50 -9.21
C VAL A 252 23.39 -9.03 -9.37
N PRO A 253 23.07 -9.77 -10.45
CA PRO A 253 21.75 -10.39 -10.58
C PRO A 253 21.55 -11.47 -9.53
N LEU A 254 20.40 -11.45 -8.85
CA LEU A 254 20.00 -12.42 -7.84
C LEU A 254 18.53 -12.82 -8.06
N GLY A 255 18.33 -13.84 -8.90
CA GLY A 255 16.98 -14.28 -9.28
C GLY A 255 16.28 -13.25 -10.17
N ASP A 256 15.13 -12.78 -9.71
CA ASP A 256 14.31 -11.74 -10.34
C ASP A 256 14.70 -10.30 -9.92
N ARG A 257 15.68 -10.17 -9.01
CA ARG A 257 16.13 -8.90 -8.45
C ARG A 257 17.61 -8.67 -8.68
N TYR A 258 18.06 -7.46 -8.34
CA TYR A 258 19.47 -7.07 -8.44
C TYR A 258 20.01 -6.67 -7.07
N SER A 259 21.08 -7.34 -6.64
CA SER A 259 21.86 -6.92 -5.48
C SER A 259 22.76 -5.75 -5.86
N HIS A 260 22.45 -4.59 -5.31
CA HIS A 260 23.21 -3.37 -5.47
C HIS A 260 24.19 -3.22 -4.32
N ILE A 261 25.47 -3.22 -4.65
CA ILE A 261 26.56 -3.12 -3.68
C ILE A 261 27.03 -1.67 -3.67
N PHE A 262 26.86 -1.02 -2.52
CA PHE A 262 27.24 0.35 -2.26
C PHE A 262 28.51 0.39 -1.42
N GLU A 263 29.50 1.15 -1.86
CA GLU A 263 30.69 1.46 -1.08
C GLU A 263 30.46 2.72 -0.24
N ARG A 264 30.85 2.63 1.04
CA ARG A 264 30.90 3.75 1.96
C ARG A 264 32.18 4.55 1.79
N PRO A 265 32.14 5.88 1.90
CA PRO A 265 33.35 6.69 1.89
C PRO A 265 34.22 6.35 3.10
N SER A 266 35.53 6.28 2.87
CA SER A 266 36.54 6.01 3.90
C SER A 266 36.74 7.24 4.80
N VAL A 267 35.84 7.48 5.75
CA VAL A 267 35.95 8.54 6.76
C VAL A 267 35.53 7.99 8.14
N ASP A 268 36.13 8.54 9.20
CA ASP A 268 36.27 7.98 10.56
C ASP A 268 35.12 7.09 11.11
N LEU A 269 35.55 5.93 11.62
CA LEU A 269 34.76 4.76 12.03
C LEU A 269 33.91 4.93 13.29
N CYS A 270 33.94 6.09 13.97
CA CYS A 270 33.47 6.18 15.36
C CYS A 270 32.06 6.76 15.58
N GLU A 271 31.45 7.47 14.62
CA GLU A 271 30.10 8.06 14.83
C GLU A 271 28.98 7.50 13.93
N TYR A 272 29.30 6.86 12.80
CA TYR A 272 28.29 6.40 11.84
C TYR A 272 27.70 5.01 12.13
N SER A 273 28.39 4.17 12.91
CA SER A 273 27.98 2.77 13.12
C SER A 273 26.73 2.60 13.97
N LEU A 274 26.36 3.59 14.80
CA LEU A 274 25.17 3.52 15.66
C LEU A 274 23.88 4.00 14.97
N LYS A 275 23.99 4.61 13.77
CA LYS A 275 22.85 5.19 13.04
C LYS A 275 22.86 4.89 11.55
N SER A 276 23.33 3.71 11.17
CA SER A 276 23.24 3.24 9.78
C SER A 276 22.12 2.21 9.64
N PRO A 277 21.45 2.16 8.48
CA PRO A 277 20.55 1.07 8.13
C PRO A 277 21.21 -0.32 8.30
N GLN A 278 20.48 -1.28 8.84
CA GLN A 278 20.94 -2.64 9.18
C GLN A 278 20.39 -3.73 8.25
N ALA A 279 21.00 -4.91 8.27
CA ALA A 279 20.53 -6.06 7.50
C ALA A 279 19.10 -6.47 7.94
N GLY A 280 18.23 -6.72 6.97
CA GLY A 280 16.81 -7.02 7.18
C GLY A 280 15.90 -5.78 7.17
N GLU A 281 16.45 -4.58 7.29
CA GLU A 281 15.66 -3.34 7.23
C GLU A 281 15.23 -3.01 5.80
N PHE A 282 14.01 -2.50 5.66
CA PHE A 282 13.52 -1.94 4.42
C PHE A 282 13.99 -0.49 4.31
N SER A 283 14.66 -0.17 3.20
CA SER A 283 15.24 1.16 2.98
C SER A 283 14.80 1.73 1.64
N ILE A 284 14.49 3.03 1.65
CA ILE A 284 14.33 3.86 0.47
C ILE A 284 15.70 4.27 -0.03
N VAL A 285 15.76 4.46 -1.34
CA VAL A 285 16.96 4.88 -2.02
C VAL A 285 16.69 6.13 -2.85
N SER A 286 17.50 7.17 -2.66
CA SER A 286 17.32 8.55 -3.15
C SER A 286 18.53 9.04 -3.95
N LEU A 287 18.42 10.12 -4.73
CA LEU A 287 19.54 10.94 -5.22
C LEU A 287 19.38 12.34 -4.61
N ASP A 288 20.46 13.12 -4.55
CA ASP A 288 20.45 14.50 -4.03
C ASP A 288 19.28 15.33 -4.60
N GLU A 289 19.02 15.20 -5.90
CA GLU A 289 17.95 15.92 -6.61
C GLU A 289 16.69 15.08 -6.88
N ARG A 290 16.73 13.76 -6.66
CA ARG A 290 15.61 12.84 -6.91
C ARG A 290 15.38 11.93 -5.71
N PRO A 291 14.52 12.30 -4.75
CA PRO A 291 14.21 11.43 -3.62
C PRO A 291 13.42 10.19 -4.07
N TRP A 292 13.59 9.08 -3.35
CA TRP A 292 12.80 7.85 -3.49
C TRP A 292 12.72 7.31 -4.93
N ILE A 293 13.88 7.03 -5.50
CA ILE A 293 14.02 6.43 -6.83
C ILE A 293 13.97 4.90 -6.80
N ALA A 294 14.35 4.28 -5.69
CA ALA A 294 14.17 2.85 -5.46
C ALA A 294 13.85 2.58 -3.99
N ALA A 295 13.45 1.36 -3.67
CA ALA A 295 13.34 0.90 -2.30
C ALA A 295 13.56 -0.61 -2.27
N GLY A 296 14.09 -1.12 -1.17
CA GLY A 296 14.40 -2.54 -1.05
C GLY A 296 14.90 -2.93 0.32
N VAL A 297 15.11 -4.22 0.51
CA VAL A 297 15.62 -4.77 1.77
C VAL A 297 17.13 -4.84 1.72
N ILE A 298 17.77 -4.42 2.81
CA ILE A 298 19.21 -4.56 3.01
C ILE A 298 19.52 -6.04 3.25
N SER A 299 20.25 -6.67 2.34
CA SER A 299 20.67 -8.06 2.50
C SER A 299 21.84 -8.18 3.48
N SER A 300 22.76 -7.22 3.45
CA SER A 300 23.90 -7.15 4.36
C SER A 300 24.41 -5.71 4.46
N ALA A 301 24.86 -5.30 5.64
CA ALA A 301 25.48 -4.01 5.86
C ALA A 301 26.69 -4.18 6.78
N ASP A 302 27.83 -3.63 6.37
CA ASP A 302 29.03 -3.54 7.19
C ASP A 302 29.63 -2.12 7.11
N HIS A 303 30.82 -1.94 7.69
CA HIS A 303 31.53 -0.66 7.78
C HIS A 303 32.10 -0.17 6.44
N LYS A 304 32.18 -1.02 5.41
CA LYS A 304 32.66 -0.68 4.06
C LYS A 304 31.55 -0.66 3.04
N GLU A 305 30.58 -1.56 3.16
CA GLU A 305 29.59 -1.80 2.12
C GLU A 305 28.17 -1.95 2.67
N ILE A 306 27.19 -1.56 1.85
CA ILE A 306 25.78 -1.89 2.03
C ILE A 306 25.30 -2.60 0.78
N HIS A 307 24.63 -3.72 0.98
CA HIS A 307 24.06 -4.53 -0.10
C HIS A 307 22.55 -4.44 -0.01
N ILE A 308 21.90 -3.95 -1.07
CA ILE A 308 20.44 -3.81 -1.11
C ILE A 308 19.88 -4.51 -2.34
N LEU A 309 18.80 -5.25 -2.14
CA LEU A 309 18.05 -5.86 -3.23
C LEU A 309 17.12 -4.80 -3.83
N LEU A 310 17.47 -4.27 -5.00
CA LEU A 310 16.73 -3.23 -5.72
C LEU A 310 16.41 -3.67 -7.16
N GLU A 311 15.58 -2.87 -7.82
CA GLU A 311 15.12 -3.09 -9.19
C GLU A 311 15.87 -2.21 -10.24
N SER A 312 16.66 -1.16 -9.87
CA SER A 312 17.39 -0.25 -10.83
C SER A 312 18.69 0.39 -10.26
N THR A 313 19.40 1.36 -10.93
CA THR A 313 20.76 1.92 -10.54
C THR A 313 20.97 3.47 -10.25
N ARG A 314 21.66 3.82 -9.12
CA ARG A 314 22.36 5.06 -8.54
C ARG A 314 21.66 5.89 -7.43
N TYR A 315 22.29 6.15 -6.25
CA TYR A 315 21.56 6.14 -4.95
C TYR A 315 22.21 6.70 -3.64
N HIS A 316 21.36 7.05 -2.66
CA HIS A 316 21.53 7.31 -1.21
C HIS A 316 20.52 6.45 -0.45
N ILE A 317 20.79 5.95 0.75
CA ILE A 317 19.91 4.97 1.40
C ILE A 317 19.36 5.52 2.73
N ASP A 318 18.03 5.55 2.86
CA ASP A 318 17.26 5.97 4.02
C ASP A 318 16.40 4.82 4.53
N THR A 319 16.30 4.58 5.84
CA THR A 319 15.33 3.59 6.37
C THR A 319 13.89 4.03 6.12
N TYR A 320 13.01 3.09 5.73
CA TYR A 320 11.58 3.34 5.60
C TYR A 320 10.76 2.35 6.41
N GLU A 321 10.02 2.88 7.38
CA GLU A 321 8.99 2.14 8.08
C GLU A 321 7.69 2.16 7.25
N SER A 322 7.28 0.99 6.76
CA SER A 322 6.01 0.84 6.02
C SER A 322 4.85 0.65 7.00
N TYR A 323 4.03 1.69 7.18
CA TYR A 323 2.83 1.65 8.05
C TYR A 323 1.57 1.10 7.35
N ALA A 324 1.66 0.75 6.06
CA ALA A 324 0.50 0.43 5.22
C ALA A 324 -0.20 -0.91 5.53
N THR A 325 0.33 -1.73 6.43
CA THR A 325 -0.08 -3.15 6.62
C THR A 325 -1.12 -3.38 7.72
N SER A 326 -1.46 -2.38 8.55
CA SER A 326 -2.22 -2.65 9.77
C SER A 326 -3.75 -2.62 9.61
N VAL A 327 -4.31 -1.89 8.65
CA VAL A 327 -5.77 -1.61 8.61
C VAL A 327 -6.58 -2.70 7.89
N GLN A 328 -6.03 -3.36 6.86
CA GLN A 328 -6.78 -4.37 6.08
C GLN A 328 -7.11 -5.65 6.87
N ASN A 329 -6.38 -5.97 7.94
CA ASN A 329 -6.58 -7.18 8.72
C ASN A 329 -7.72 -7.07 9.74
N LEU A 330 -8.14 -5.85 10.09
CA LEU A 330 -9.14 -5.63 11.16
C LEU A 330 -10.57 -5.95 10.74
N THR A 331 -10.82 -6.25 9.47
CA THR A 331 -12.14 -6.72 8.98
C THR A 331 -12.34 -8.22 9.14
N ASN A 332 -11.30 -8.98 9.53
CA ASN A 332 -11.38 -10.43 9.73
C ASN A 332 -11.55 -10.73 11.22
N LEU A 333 -12.78 -10.95 11.66
CA LEU A 333 -13.10 -11.41 13.01
C LEU A 333 -13.29 -12.93 13.02
N GLY A 334 -12.68 -13.60 13.98
CA GLY A 334 -12.84 -15.04 14.20
C GLY A 334 -13.94 -15.35 15.22
N GLU A 335 -14.68 -16.44 15.00
CA GLU A 335 -15.67 -16.96 15.95
C GLU A 335 -15.02 -17.90 16.98
N ALA A 336 -15.77 -18.32 18.01
CA ALA A 336 -15.29 -19.28 18.99
C ALA A 336 -14.92 -20.64 18.34
N PRO A 337 -13.84 -21.31 18.79
CA PRO A 337 -13.34 -22.48 18.10
C PRO A 337 -14.18 -23.71 18.44
N SER A 338 -14.47 -24.48 17.42
CA SER A 338 -15.08 -25.80 17.50
C SER A 338 -14.02 -26.90 17.33
N PHE A 339 -14.30 -28.06 17.92
CA PHE A 339 -13.40 -29.22 17.90
C PHE A 339 -14.16 -30.48 17.49
N THR A 340 -13.55 -31.29 16.64
CA THR A 340 -14.03 -32.64 16.33
C THR A 340 -13.91 -33.54 17.56
N GLU A 341 -15.00 -34.26 17.88
CA GLU A 341 -15.02 -35.16 19.04
C GLU A 341 -14.07 -36.36 18.88
N LYS A 342 -13.82 -36.81 17.63
CA LYS A 342 -12.96 -37.95 17.31
C LYS A 342 -12.12 -37.68 16.07
N LEU A 343 -10.81 -37.82 16.23
CA LEU A 343 -9.87 -37.76 15.11
C LEU A 343 -9.96 -39.03 14.23
N PRO A 344 -9.76 -38.91 12.90
CA PRO A 344 -9.70 -40.06 12.01
C PRO A 344 -8.65 -41.09 12.46
N ARG A 345 -8.97 -42.38 12.30
CA ARG A 345 -8.09 -43.50 12.71
C ARG A 345 -6.71 -43.44 12.06
N GLU A 346 -6.60 -42.87 10.87
CA GLU A 346 -5.36 -42.69 10.12
C GLU A 346 -4.40 -41.72 10.83
N VAL A 347 -4.93 -40.60 11.37
CA VAL A 347 -4.16 -39.62 12.16
C VAL A 347 -3.61 -40.26 13.43
N GLY A 348 -4.40 -41.12 14.09
CA GLY A 348 -3.95 -41.89 15.25
C GLY A 348 -2.83 -42.89 14.93
N ARG A 349 -2.89 -43.55 13.76
CA ARG A 349 -1.88 -44.53 13.33
C ARG A 349 -0.58 -43.86 12.89
N LEU A 350 -0.66 -42.76 12.14
CA LEU A 350 0.50 -42.00 11.63
C LEU A 350 1.18 -41.21 12.77
N GLY A 351 0.39 -40.63 13.67
CA GLY A 351 0.88 -39.92 14.86
C GLY A 351 1.59 -40.81 15.87
N SER A 352 1.28 -42.12 15.94
CA SER A 352 1.82 -43.01 16.98
C SER A 352 3.35 -43.12 17.03
N LYS A 353 4.07 -42.92 15.90
CA LYS A 353 5.54 -42.89 15.87
C LYS A 353 6.11 -41.54 16.33
N LEU A 354 5.48 -40.45 15.90
CA LEU A 354 5.91 -39.08 16.19
C LEU A 354 5.57 -38.65 17.62
N MET A 355 4.45 -39.15 18.13
CA MET A 355 3.99 -38.87 19.49
C MET A 355 4.92 -39.48 20.54
N ARG A 356 5.65 -40.55 20.23
CA ARG A 356 6.60 -41.20 21.16
C ARG A 356 7.80 -40.32 21.52
N SER A 357 8.21 -39.40 20.64
CA SER A 357 9.29 -38.46 20.92
C SER A 357 8.83 -37.20 21.66
N LEU A 358 7.53 -37.04 21.87
CA LEU A 358 6.92 -35.90 22.55
C LEU A 358 6.51 -36.30 23.97
N ASN A 359 6.61 -35.37 24.91
CA ASN A 359 6.08 -35.58 26.26
C ASN A 359 4.53 -35.55 26.26
N ILE A 360 3.91 -35.98 27.37
CA ILE A 360 2.45 -36.11 27.49
C ILE A 360 1.69 -34.80 27.19
N GLU A 361 2.25 -33.65 27.56
CA GLU A 361 1.61 -32.36 27.33
C GLU A 361 1.77 -31.89 25.88
N GLN A 362 2.92 -32.13 25.26
CA GLN A 362 3.14 -31.89 23.83
C GLN A 362 2.25 -32.77 22.95
N GLN A 363 2.07 -34.04 23.34
CA GLN A 363 1.14 -34.95 22.68
C GLN A 363 -0.31 -34.44 22.76
N ARG A 364 -0.77 -34.01 23.95
CA ARG A 364 -2.11 -33.40 24.10
C ARG A 364 -2.27 -32.14 23.27
N ALA A 365 -1.25 -31.29 23.23
CA ALA A 365 -1.22 -30.08 22.41
C ALA A 365 -1.40 -30.40 20.92
N VAL A 366 -0.65 -31.37 20.39
CA VAL A 366 -0.75 -31.81 18.99
C VAL A 366 -2.14 -32.37 18.69
N LEU A 367 -2.68 -33.24 19.54
CA LEU A 367 -4.02 -33.82 19.34
C LEU A 367 -5.13 -32.77 19.39
N ARG A 368 -5.04 -31.81 20.32
CA ARG A 368 -6.02 -30.72 20.42
C ARG A 368 -5.96 -29.78 19.23
N ALA A 369 -4.76 -29.51 18.70
CA ALA A 369 -4.59 -28.73 17.49
C ALA A 369 -5.11 -29.46 16.25
N LEU A 370 -4.97 -30.79 16.17
CA LEU A 370 -5.53 -31.61 15.09
C LEU A 370 -7.05 -31.69 15.14
N ALA A 371 -7.62 -31.65 16.35
CA ALA A 371 -9.06 -31.73 16.56
C ALA A 371 -9.77 -30.40 16.28
N ALA A 372 -9.05 -29.27 16.29
CA ALA A 372 -9.61 -27.95 16.04
C ALA A 372 -10.11 -27.82 14.59
N ASN A 373 -11.33 -27.34 14.43
CA ASN A 373 -11.86 -26.94 13.12
C ASN A 373 -11.50 -25.50 12.77
N ASP A 374 -11.37 -24.65 13.80
CA ASP A 374 -11.18 -23.20 13.64
C ASP A 374 -9.79 -22.78 14.11
N TYR A 375 -9.52 -22.84 15.42
CA TYR A 375 -8.19 -22.56 15.98
C TYR A 375 -7.91 -23.31 17.29
N ALA A 376 -6.63 -23.39 17.64
CA ALA A 376 -6.16 -23.90 18.93
C ALA A 376 -5.02 -23.00 19.45
N LEU A 377 -5.07 -22.69 20.74
CA LEU A 377 -4.02 -21.91 21.41
C LEU A 377 -3.08 -22.86 22.15
N LEU A 378 -1.79 -22.76 21.85
CA LEU A 378 -0.73 -23.55 22.48
C LEU A 378 0.18 -22.63 23.29
N GLN A 379 0.12 -22.73 24.61
CA GLN A 379 1.01 -22.01 25.51
C GLN A 379 2.33 -22.77 25.66
N GLY A 380 3.43 -22.20 25.17
CA GLY A 380 4.78 -22.72 25.37
C GLY A 380 5.52 -21.90 26.41
N LEU A 381 5.86 -22.50 27.55
CA LEU A 381 6.69 -21.85 28.57
C LEU A 381 8.17 -21.90 28.16
N PRO A 382 9.05 -21.06 28.73
CA PRO A 382 10.48 -21.12 28.43
C PRO A 382 11.06 -22.52 28.66
N GLY A 383 11.82 -23.02 27.68
CA GLY A 383 12.46 -24.34 27.75
C GLY A 383 11.56 -25.56 27.48
N THR A 384 10.26 -25.39 27.20
CA THR A 384 9.34 -26.54 27.02
C THR A 384 9.30 -27.12 25.60
N GLY A 385 10.30 -26.83 24.76
CA GLY A 385 10.39 -27.40 23.40
C GLY A 385 9.25 -26.98 22.46
N ARG A 386 8.84 -25.70 22.47
CA ARG A 386 7.75 -25.17 21.58
C ARG A 386 8.02 -25.45 20.11
N ALA A 387 9.27 -25.34 19.67
CA ALA A 387 9.69 -25.64 18.30
C ALA A 387 9.44 -27.11 17.96
N ASP A 388 9.79 -28.03 18.86
CA ASP A 388 9.59 -29.48 18.67
C ASP A 388 8.10 -29.83 18.57
N THR A 389 7.24 -29.19 19.39
CA THR A 389 5.78 -29.35 19.30
C THR A 389 5.21 -28.86 17.96
N ASN A 390 5.71 -27.73 17.45
CA ASN A 390 5.29 -27.19 16.15
C ASN A 390 5.74 -28.08 14.98
N VAL A 391 6.98 -28.59 15.03
CA VAL A 391 7.50 -29.56 14.05
C VAL A 391 6.68 -30.85 14.08
N GLY A 392 6.38 -31.36 15.28
CA GLY A 392 5.53 -32.53 15.49
C GLY A 392 4.13 -32.36 14.86
N ARG A 393 3.51 -31.20 15.08
CA ARG A 393 2.21 -30.89 14.45
C ARG A 393 2.30 -30.89 12.93
N SER A 394 3.25 -30.12 12.37
CA SER A 394 3.38 -29.95 10.92
C SER A 394 3.68 -31.26 10.18
N GLN A 395 4.48 -32.15 10.77
CA GLN A 395 4.75 -33.47 10.19
C GLN A 395 3.52 -34.37 10.22
N THR A 396 2.76 -34.36 11.34
CA THR A 396 1.51 -35.13 11.46
C THR A 396 0.45 -34.65 10.47
N THR A 397 0.33 -33.33 10.28
CA THR A 397 -0.67 -32.77 9.39
C THR A 397 -0.28 -32.84 7.91
N CYS A 398 1.01 -32.71 7.56
CA CYS A 398 1.51 -32.92 6.20
C CYS A 398 1.26 -34.37 5.73
N SER A 399 1.37 -35.32 6.66
CA SER A 399 1.04 -36.73 6.41
C SER A 399 -0.46 -37.03 6.23
N SER A 400 -1.32 -36.01 6.35
CA SER A 400 -2.78 -36.07 6.14
C SER A 400 -3.27 -35.26 4.93
N ASP A 401 -2.40 -35.00 3.95
CA ASP A 401 -2.68 -34.23 2.72
C ASP A 401 -3.28 -32.83 2.95
N ARG A 402 -2.92 -32.19 4.07
CA ARG A 402 -3.31 -30.81 4.37
C ARG A 402 -2.14 -29.85 4.12
N THR A 403 -2.42 -28.72 3.48
CA THR A 403 -1.48 -27.61 3.28
C THR A 403 -1.41 -26.74 4.54
N HIS A 404 -0.22 -26.27 4.92
CA HIS A 404 -0.02 -25.43 6.11
C HIS A 404 0.84 -24.21 5.79
N ALA A 405 0.48 -23.08 6.39
CA ALA A 405 1.35 -21.93 6.53
C ALA A 405 1.86 -21.89 7.98
N LEU A 406 3.18 -21.73 8.14
CA LEU A 406 3.82 -21.48 9.43
C LEU A 406 4.33 -20.05 9.43
N CYS A 407 3.79 -19.23 10.33
CA CYS A 407 4.22 -17.85 10.53
C CYS A 407 4.80 -17.70 11.93
N GLY A 408 5.86 -16.92 12.06
CA GLY A 408 6.44 -16.53 13.34
C GLY A 408 6.84 -15.07 13.28
N TYR A 409 6.65 -14.36 14.39
CA TYR A 409 7.18 -13.01 14.57
C TYR A 409 8.43 -13.10 15.45
N GLN A 410 9.53 -12.52 15.01
CA GLN A 410 10.77 -12.51 15.76
C GLN A 410 10.88 -11.17 16.51
N VAL A 411 10.88 -11.25 17.83
CA VAL A 411 11.14 -10.08 18.68
C VAL A 411 12.64 -10.09 18.96
N HIS A 412 13.35 -9.10 18.44
CA HIS A 412 14.71 -8.82 18.89
C HIS A 412 14.60 -8.12 20.25
N CYS A 413 15.05 -8.78 21.31
CA CYS A 413 15.30 -8.09 22.58
C CYS A 413 16.57 -7.26 22.38
N GLU A 414 16.42 -5.93 22.43
CA GLU A 414 17.55 -5.00 22.57
C GLU A 414 18.29 -5.20 23.90
#